data_AF-A0A858AVE2-F1
#
_entry.id   AF-A0A858AVE2-F1
#
_cell.length_a   1.000
_cell.length_b   1.000
_cell.length_c   1.000
_cell.angle_alpha   90.00
_cell.angle_beta   90.00
_cell.angle_gamma   90.00
#
_symmetry.space_group_name_H-M   'P 1'
#
loop_
_entity.id
_entity.type
_entity.pdbx_description
1 polymer ?
#
loop_
_entity_poly.entity_id
_entity_poly.type
_entity_poly.pdbx_seq_one_letter_code
_entity_poly.pdbx_strand_id
1 'polypeptide(L)'
;MSDTLIIQIIGLYEQDQINFANYLSKKYGINLFFANQFTEKDLQETIDKYSSFILKNKTFIIVGSIFNFIKAGFYKRDYLIWLDKKDENKINNKNKMNKFNEVFREYEISNSKKIIIDSNLNLRDQEKIFLNIMEKKDYEYIQGKDK
;
A
#
# COMPACT_ATOMS: atom_id res chain seq x y z
N MET A 1 -5.32 15.20 14.59
CA MET A 1 -4.76 14.17 13.70
C MET A 1 -3.35 14.60 13.34
N SER A 2 -2.42 13.67 13.16
CA SER A 2 -1.05 13.98 12.69
C SER A 2 -1.10 14.90 11.45
N ASP A 3 -0.26 15.93 11.38
CA ASP A 3 -0.13 16.85 10.22
C ASP A 3 0.41 16.15 8.95
N THR A 4 0.68 14.86 9.04
CA THR A 4 1.22 13.99 7.99
C THR A 4 0.44 12.67 7.99
N LEU A 5 -0.03 12.23 6.82
CA LEU A 5 -0.68 10.93 6.61
C LEU A 5 -0.28 10.34 5.26
N ILE A 6 0.57 9.33 5.28
CA ILE A 6 1.06 8.64 4.09
C ILE A 6 0.50 7.22 4.08
N ILE A 7 -0.36 6.94 3.10
CA ILE A 7 -0.99 5.63 2.90
C ILE A 7 -0.40 5.02 1.63
N GLN A 8 0.09 3.79 1.72
CA GLN A 8 0.44 3.00 0.54
C GLN A 8 -0.53 1.85 0.38
N ILE A 9 -0.96 1.60 -0.86
CA ILE A 9 -1.81 0.47 -1.22
C ILE A 9 -1.03 -0.43 -2.18
N ILE A 10 -0.79 -1.67 -1.78
CA ILE A 10 -0.11 -2.72 -2.55
C ILE A 10 -1.02 -3.93 -2.76
N GLY A 11 -0.66 -4.77 -3.72
CA GLY A 11 -1.38 -6.01 -3.99
C GLY A 11 -0.99 -6.60 -5.34
N LEU A 12 -1.50 -7.81 -5.61
CA LEU A 12 -1.25 -8.48 -6.88
C LEU A 12 -2.05 -7.82 -8.03
N TYR A 13 -3.30 -7.47 -7.74
CA TYR A 13 -4.29 -6.95 -8.69
C TYR A 13 -4.28 -5.43 -8.68
N GLU A 14 -3.77 -4.83 -9.76
CA GLU A 14 -3.59 -3.39 -9.85
C GLU A 14 -4.91 -2.63 -9.85
N GLN A 15 -5.91 -3.12 -10.58
CA GLN A 15 -7.22 -2.46 -10.65
C GLN A 15 -7.91 -2.37 -9.29
N ASP A 16 -7.79 -3.40 -8.45
CA ASP A 16 -8.37 -3.42 -7.10
C ASP A 16 -7.72 -2.32 -6.23
N GLN A 17 -6.40 -2.16 -6.32
CA GLN A 17 -5.65 -1.10 -5.62
C GLN A 17 -6.09 0.29 -6.09
N ILE A 18 -6.19 0.48 -7.40
CA ILE A 18 -6.60 1.75 -8.02
C ILE A 18 -8.02 2.12 -7.61
N ASN A 19 -8.95 1.16 -7.60
CA ASN A 19 -10.33 1.40 -7.22
C ASN A 19 -10.44 1.87 -5.78
N PHE A 20 -9.76 1.19 -4.85
CA PHE A 20 -9.77 1.57 -3.44
C PHE A 20 -9.06 2.90 -3.19
N ALA A 21 -7.91 3.13 -3.83
CA ALA A 21 -7.19 4.39 -3.70
C ALA A 21 -8.00 5.59 -4.22
N ASN A 22 -8.67 5.45 -5.37
CA ASN A 22 -9.56 6.46 -5.90
C ASN A 22 -10.76 6.73 -4.98
N TYR A 23 -11.32 5.67 -4.39
CA TYR A 23 -12.41 5.79 -3.43
C TYR A 23 -12.01 6.64 -2.23
N LEU A 24 -10.89 6.29 -1.58
CA LEU A 24 -10.36 7.05 -0.44
C LEU A 24 -9.98 8.48 -0.83
N SER A 25 -9.27 8.64 -1.95
CA SER A 25 -8.83 9.95 -2.47
C SER A 25 -10.01 10.90 -2.66
N LYS A 26 -11.06 10.47 -3.38
CA LYS A 26 -12.25 11.29 -3.64
C LYS A 26 -13.02 11.61 -2.36
N LYS A 27 -13.15 10.63 -1.46
CA LYS A 27 -13.95 10.78 -0.25
C LYS A 27 -13.29 11.67 0.80
N TYR A 28 -11.97 11.60 0.94
CA TYR A 28 -11.21 12.31 1.97
C TYR A 28 -10.41 13.51 1.44
N GLY A 29 -10.45 13.78 0.13
CA GLY A 29 -9.68 14.87 -0.47
C GLY A 29 -8.16 14.65 -0.38
N ILE A 30 -7.71 13.40 -0.39
CA ILE A 30 -6.29 13.05 -0.29
C ILE A 30 -5.72 12.85 -1.70
N ASN A 31 -4.57 13.47 -1.99
CA ASN A 31 -3.92 13.34 -3.29
C ASN A 31 -3.48 11.89 -3.57
N LEU A 32 -3.70 11.44 -4.80
CA LEU A 32 -3.37 10.10 -5.27
C LEU A 32 -2.16 10.12 -6.21
N PHE A 33 -1.24 9.19 -5.99
CA PHE A 33 -0.02 9.01 -6.76
C PHE A 33 0.24 7.54 -7.07
N PHE A 34 1.05 7.27 -8.09
CA PHE A 34 1.42 5.91 -8.49
C PHE A 34 2.91 5.69 -8.34
N ALA A 35 3.31 4.55 -7.79
CA ALA A 35 4.72 4.20 -7.56
C ALA A 35 5.55 4.23 -8.85
N ASN A 36 4.98 3.75 -9.95
CA ASN A 36 5.67 3.67 -11.26
C ASN A 36 6.07 5.03 -11.84
N GLN A 37 5.43 6.14 -11.43
CA GLN A 37 5.78 7.49 -11.92
C GLN A 37 7.15 7.95 -11.39
N PHE A 38 7.65 7.31 -10.34
CA PHE A 38 8.94 7.62 -9.74
C PHE A 38 10.07 6.79 -10.34
N THR A 39 9.76 5.70 -11.05
CA THR A 39 10.76 4.81 -11.65
C THR A 39 11.51 5.54 -12.76
N GLU A 40 12.80 5.69 -12.58
CA GLU A 40 13.74 6.19 -13.59
C GLU A 40 14.62 5.05 -14.13
N LYS A 41 15.46 5.35 -15.13
CA LYS A 41 16.42 4.37 -15.67
C LYS A 41 17.46 3.98 -14.62
N ASP A 42 17.86 4.95 -13.80
CA ASP A 42 18.81 4.76 -12.73
C ASP A 42 18.11 4.69 -11.35
N LEU A 43 18.63 3.84 -10.47
CA LEU A 43 18.05 3.63 -9.14
C LEU A 43 18.26 4.86 -8.23
N GLN A 44 19.41 5.52 -8.33
CA GLN A 44 19.68 6.73 -7.55
C GLN A 44 18.73 7.85 -7.98
N GLU A 45 18.51 8.04 -9.28
CA GLU A 45 17.52 8.99 -9.80
C GLU A 45 16.10 8.71 -9.28
N THR A 46 15.71 7.43 -9.24
CA THR A 46 14.43 6.98 -8.67
C THR A 46 14.32 7.37 -7.19
N ILE A 47 15.37 7.09 -6.41
CA ILE A 47 15.44 7.41 -4.98
C ILE A 47 15.39 8.92 -4.75
N ASP A 48 16.13 9.71 -5.53
CA ASP A 48 16.21 11.16 -5.39
C ASP A 48 14.88 11.84 -5.74
N LYS A 49 14.24 11.39 -6.83
CA LYS A 49 12.92 11.86 -7.25
C LYS A 49 11.86 11.55 -6.19
N TYR A 50 11.85 10.34 -5.67
CA TYR A 50 10.91 9.93 -4.64
C TYR A 50 11.15 10.66 -3.30
N SER A 51 12.41 10.78 -2.88
CA SER A 51 12.79 11.49 -1.66
C SER A 51 12.39 12.97 -1.71
N SER A 52 12.63 13.62 -2.85
CA SER A 52 12.20 15.00 -3.08
C SER A 52 10.68 15.17 -3.03
N PHE A 53 9.94 14.17 -3.51
CA PHE A 53 8.48 14.17 -3.48
C PHE A 53 7.94 14.04 -2.05
N ILE A 54 8.42 13.08 -1.26
CA ILE A 54 7.91 12.86 0.11
C ILE A 54 8.26 14.00 1.07
N LEU A 55 9.35 14.73 0.83
CA LEU A 55 9.70 15.91 1.62
C LEU A 55 8.74 17.10 1.37
N LYS A 56 8.13 17.16 0.18
CA LYS A 56 7.20 18.24 -0.22
C LYS A 56 5.75 17.90 0.07
N ASN A 57 5.40 16.62 0.19
CA ASN A 57 4.03 16.15 0.33
C ASN A 57 3.84 15.44 1.67
N LYS A 58 2.99 16.00 2.54
CA LYS A 58 2.76 15.45 3.89
C LYS A 58 1.57 14.48 3.96
N THR A 59 0.58 14.63 3.07
CA THR A 59 -0.62 13.80 3.08
C THR A 59 -0.95 13.31 1.69
N PHE A 60 -0.84 12.00 1.47
CA PHE A 60 -1.08 11.39 0.16
C PHE A 60 -1.33 9.87 0.24
N ILE A 61 -1.96 9.34 -0.82
CA ILE A 61 -2.07 7.92 -1.11
C ILE A 61 -1.13 7.58 -2.26
N ILE A 62 -0.36 6.50 -2.14
CA ILE A 62 0.47 5.97 -3.22
C ILE A 62 0.07 4.52 -3.54
N VAL A 63 -0.14 4.22 -4.82
CA VAL A 63 -0.51 2.89 -5.31
C VAL A 63 0.68 2.18 -5.92
N GLY A 64 0.85 0.91 -5.57
CA GLY A 64 1.86 0.03 -6.14
C GLY A 64 3.03 -0.23 -5.20
N SER A 65 3.76 -1.30 -5.53
CA SER A 65 4.99 -1.68 -4.83
C SER A 65 6.07 -0.65 -5.07
N ILE A 66 6.76 -0.27 -3.99
CA ILE A 66 7.97 0.55 -4.03
C ILE A 66 9.21 -0.26 -3.61
N PHE A 67 9.09 -1.59 -3.52
CA PHE A 67 10.13 -2.51 -3.05
C PHE A 67 11.54 -2.20 -3.58
N ASN A 68 11.65 -1.82 -4.86
CA ASN A 68 12.94 -1.53 -5.50
C ASN A 68 13.65 -0.29 -4.94
N PHE A 69 12.91 0.64 -4.34
CA PHE A 69 13.44 1.91 -3.79
C PHE A 69 12.97 2.19 -2.35
N ILE A 70 12.34 1.22 -1.69
CA ILE A 70 11.95 1.30 -0.27
C ILE A 70 13.15 1.49 0.66
N LYS A 71 14.34 1.04 0.22
CA LYS A 71 15.62 1.20 0.92
C LYS A 71 16.15 2.63 0.93
N ALA A 72 15.44 3.59 0.34
CA ALA A 72 15.81 5.01 0.37
C ALA A 72 16.03 5.57 1.80
N GLY A 73 15.71 4.85 2.87
CA GLY A 73 16.00 5.23 4.27
C GLY A 73 15.10 6.36 4.79
N PHE A 74 14.64 7.23 3.89
CA PHE A 74 13.75 8.36 4.15
C PHE A 74 12.26 8.00 4.08
N TYR A 75 11.91 6.81 3.58
CA TYR A 75 10.51 6.48 3.43
C TYR A 75 9.85 6.12 4.76
N LYS A 76 9.15 7.11 5.32
CA LYS A 76 8.20 6.91 6.40
C LYS A 76 6.80 6.93 5.81
N ARG A 77 6.12 5.79 5.87
CA ARG A 77 4.67 5.70 5.63
C ARG A 77 3.96 5.43 6.94
N ASP A 78 2.77 5.98 7.10
CA ASP A 78 1.95 5.69 8.25
C ASP A 78 1.35 4.31 8.08
N TYR A 79 0.66 4.07 6.96
CA TYR A 79 -0.08 2.82 6.70
C TYR A 79 0.38 2.14 5.41
N LEU A 80 0.50 0.81 5.48
CA LEU A 80 0.60 -0.07 4.33
C LEU A 80 -0.62 -0.97 4.27
N ILE A 81 -1.40 -0.82 3.21
CA ILE A 81 -2.57 -1.64 2.95
C ILE A 81 -2.22 -2.64 1.85
N TRP A 82 -2.24 -3.92 2.19
CA TRP A 82 -2.19 -5.00 1.22
C TRP A 82 -3.61 -5.47 0.90
N LEU A 83 -4.06 -5.20 -0.33
CA LEU A 83 -5.26 -5.83 -0.87
C LEU A 83 -4.91 -7.24 -1.33
N ASP A 84 -5.29 -8.22 -0.53
CA ASP A 84 -5.10 -9.63 -0.85
C ASP A 84 -6.37 -10.22 -1.47
N LYS A 85 -6.17 -11.10 -2.44
CA LYS A 85 -7.26 -11.79 -3.13
C LYS A 85 -6.88 -13.25 -3.23
N LYS A 86 -7.81 -14.13 -2.85
CA LYS A 86 -7.65 -15.56 -3.05
C LYS A 86 -7.52 -15.85 -4.55
N ASP A 87 -6.30 -16.15 -4.98
CA ASP A 87 -5.96 -16.56 -6.35
C ASP A 87 -5.19 -17.88 -6.28
N GLU A 88 -5.90 -19.00 -6.39
CA GLU A 88 -5.27 -20.33 -6.40
C GLU A 88 -4.37 -20.52 -7.63
N ASN A 89 -4.68 -19.82 -8.73
CA ASN A 89 -3.89 -19.87 -9.96
C ASN A 89 -2.58 -19.06 -9.86
N LYS A 90 -2.35 -18.30 -8.79
CA LYS A 90 -1.10 -17.55 -8.60
C LYS A 90 0.12 -18.46 -8.54
N ILE A 91 -0.04 -19.67 -7.98
CA ILE A 91 1.04 -20.65 -7.82
C ILE A 91 1.59 -21.11 -9.17
N ASN A 92 0.69 -21.25 -10.14
CA ASN A 92 1.02 -21.79 -11.46
C ASN A 92 1.48 -20.70 -12.45
N ASN A 93 1.53 -19.43 -12.05
CA ASN A 93 1.96 -18.32 -12.89
C ASN A 93 3.20 -17.64 -12.31
N LYS A 94 4.37 -17.89 -12.92
CA LYS A 94 5.67 -17.36 -12.49
C LYS A 94 5.68 -15.84 -12.32
N ASN A 95 5.07 -15.10 -13.25
CA ASN A 95 5.04 -13.63 -13.17
C ASN A 95 4.18 -13.14 -12.01
N LYS A 96 3.01 -13.76 -11.79
CA LYS A 96 2.17 -13.47 -10.63
C LYS A 96 2.87 -13.81 -9.33
N MET A 97 3.54 -14.95 -9.26
CA MET A 97 4.28 -15.36 -8.06
C MET A 97 5.45 -14.40 -7.76
N ASN A 98 6.19 -13.97 -8.79
CA ASN A 98 7.25 -12.98 -8.61
C ASN A 98 6.70 -11.66 -8.05
N LYS A 99 5.63 -11.13 -8.64
CA LYS A 99 4.96 -9.92 -8.14
C LYS A 99 4.42 -10.08 -6.72
N PHE A 100 3.84 -11.25 -6.41
CA PHE A 100 3.41 -11.57 -5.05
C PHE A 100 4.58 -11.57 -4.07
N ASN A 101 5.71 -12.18 -4.43
CA ASN A 101 6.91 -12.19 -3.60
C ASN A 101 7.49 -10.80 -3.38
N GLU A 102 7.45 -9.91 -4.38
CA GLU A 102 7.85 -8.52 -4.22
C GLU A 102 6.94 -7.77 -3.23
N VAL A 103 5.62 -7.90 -3.40
CA VAL A 103 4.61 -7.33 -2.49
C VAL A 103 4.80 -7.85 -1.06
N PHE A 104 5.00 -9.16 -0.91
CA PHE A 104 5.22 -9.81 0.38
C PHE A 104 6.52 -9.33 1.03
N ARG A 105 7.63 -9.27 0.29
CA ARG A 105 8.91 -8.77 0.81
C ARG A 105 8.81 -7.32 1.27
N GLU A 106 8.16 -6.46 0.48
CA GLU A 106 7.90 -5.08 0.91
C GLU A 106 7.04 -5.04 2.17
N TYR A 107 5.97 -5.84 2.23
CA TYR A 107 5.13 -5.96 3.41
C TYR A 107 5.99 -6.30 4.63
N GLU A 108 6.83 -7.33 4.56
CA GLU A 108 7.70 -7.79 5.64
C GLU A 108 8.69 -6.73 6.13
N ILE A 109 9.47 -6.15 5.23
CA ILE A 109 10.57 -5.23 5.61
C ILE A 109 10.10 -3.83 6.02
N SER A 110 8.84 -3.50 5.75
CA SER A 110 8.35 -2.15 6.00
C SER A 110 8.12 -1.85 7.48
N ASN A 111 8.63 -0.71 7.92
CA ASN A 111 8.36 -0.17 9.25
C ASN A 111 7.13 0.75 9.21
N SER A 112 5.95 0.13 9.05
CA SER A 112 4.69 0.84 8.92
C SER A 112 3.56 0.10 9.62
N LYS A 113 2.42 0.77 9.79
CA LYS A 113 1.19 0.14 10.23
C LYS A 113 0.62 -0.72 9.10
N LYS A 114 0.76 -2.03 9.21
CA LYS A 114 0.40 -2.98 8.14
C LYS A 114 -1.04 -3.45 8.27
N ILE A 115 -1.77 -3.47 7.16
CA ILE A 115 -3.17 -3.88 7.08
C ILE A 115 -3.30 -4.84 5.90
N ILE A 116 -3.97 -5.97 6.09
CA ILE A 116 -4.38 -6.86 5.00
C ILE A 116 -5.90 -6.76 4.88
N ILE A 117 -6.41 -6.52 3.67
CA ILE A 117 -7.83 -6.42 3.37
C ILE A 117 -8.16 -7.36 2.22
N ASP A 118 -9.23 -8.14 2.35
CA ASP A 118 -9.75 -8.95 1.24
C ASP A 118 -10.29 -8.03 0.13
N SER A 119 -9.69 -8.12 -1.05
CA SER A 119 -10.04 -7.29 -2.21
C SER A 119 -11.41 -7.62 -2.80
N ASN A 120 -12.02 -8.75 -2.43
CA ASN A 120 -13.38 -9.11 -2.86
C ASN A 120 -14.46 -8.33 -2.12
N LEU A 121 -14.13 -7.69 -0.99
CA LEU A 121 -15.08 -6.81 -0.29
C LEU A 121 -15.41 -5.59 -1.14
N ASN A 122 -16.61 -5.03 -0.97
CA ASN A 122 -16.92 -3.75 -1.58
C ASN A 122 -16.09 -2.62 -0.96
N LEU A 123 -15.91 -1.51 -1.70
CA LEU A 123 -15.06 -0.39 -1.30
C LEU A 123 -15.43 0.23 0.05
N ARG A 124 -16.73 0.22 0.41
CA ARG A 124 -17.21 0.75 1.69
C ARG A 124 -16.78 -0.14 2.85
N ASP A 125 -16.80 -1.46 2.69
CA ASP A 125 -16.37 -2.38 3.74
C ASP A 125 -14.84 -2.43 3.86
N GLN A 126 -14.11 -2.33 2.73
CA GLN A 126 -12.66 -2.12 2.75
C GLN A 126 -12.27 -0.85 3.53
N GLU A 127 -13.01 0.24 3.30
CA GLU A 127 -12.82 1.49 4.05
C GLU A 127 -13.11 1.32 5.55
N LYS A 128 -14.23 0.70 5.93
CA LYS A 128 -14.56 0.49 7.35
C LYS A 128 -13.44 -0.25 8.07
N ILE A 129 -12.85 -1.27 7.43
CA ILE A 129 -11.69 -1.99 7.98
C ILE A 129 -10.52 -1.04 8.19
N PHE A 130 -10.19 -0.24 7.17
CA PHE A 130 -9.11 0.73 7.26
C PHE A 130 -9.33 1.75 8.39
N LEU A 131 -10.51 2.38 8.46
CA LEU A 131 -10.84 3.36 9.50
C LEU A 131 -10.81 2.75 10.90
N ASN A 132 -11.38 1.55 11.07
CA ASN A 132 -11.36 0.85 12.35
C ASN A 132 -9.93 0.65 12.87
N ILE A 133 -8.96 0.39 11.99
CA ILE A 133 -7.54 0.22 12.33
C ILE A 133 -6.82 1.56 12.51
N MET A 134 -7.27 2.63 11.85
CA MET A 134 -6.76 3.98 12.12
C MET A 134 -7.18 4.47 13.51
N GLU A 135 -8.42 4.16 13.90
CA GLU A 135 -9.03 4.60 15.16
C GLU A 135 -8.62 3.74 16.35
N LYS A 136 -8.46 2.42 16.16
CA LYS A 136 -7.92 1.51 17.18
C LYS A 136 -6.40 1.52 17.12
N LYS A 137 -5.74 1.74 18.26
CA LYS A 137 -4.28 1.66 18.37
C LYS A 137 -3.70 0.22 18.26
N ASP A 138 -4.49 -0.80 17.90
CA ASP A 138 -4.09 -2.22 17.95
C ASP A 138 -4.22 -2.95 16.60
N TYR A 139 -3.09 -3.53 16.15
CA TYR A 139 -2.87 -4.13 14.82
C TYR A 139 -3.24 -5.62 14.71
N GLU A 140 -3.58 -6.30 15.81
CA GLU A 140 -3.65 -7.78 15.82
C GLU A 140 -5.03 -8.35 15.47
N TYR A 141 -6.07 -7.53 15.27
CA TYR A 141 -7.46 -8.01 15.31
C TYR A 141 -8.06 -8.57 14.01
N ILE A 142 -7.34 -8.67 12.89
CA ILE A 142 -7.92 -9.21 11.63
C ILE A 142 -7.11 -10.38 11.08
N GLN A 143 -6.73 -11.29 11.97
CA GLN A 143 -6.61 -12.70 11.61
C GLN A 143 -7.77 -13.44 12.27
N GLY A 144 -8.57 -14.13 11.45
CA GLY A 144 -9.75 -14.86 11.91
C GLY A 144 -9.42 -15.74 13.10
N LYS A 145 -9.98 -15.40 14.27
CA LYS A 145 -10.15 -16.37 15.33
C LYS A 145 -11.45 -17.10 15.04
N ASP A 146 -11.30 -18.28 14.45
CA ASP A 146 -12.28 -19.33 14.60
C ASP A 146 -12.59 -19.49 16.09
N LYS A 147 -13.88 -19.37 16.43
CA LYS A 147 -14.47 -19.92 17.64
C LYS A 147 -15.70 -20.72 17.24
#